data_AF-A0A2Z6QAX9-F1
#
_entry.id   AF-A0A2Z6QAX9-F1
#
_cell.length_a   1.000
_cell.length_b   1.000
_cell.length_c   1.000
_cell.angle_alpha   90.00
_cell.angle_beta   90.00
_cell.angle_gamma   90.00
#
_symmetry.space_group_name_H-M   'P 1'
#
loop_
_entity.id
_entity.type
_entity.pdbx_description
1 polymer ?
#
loop_
_entity_poly.entity_id
_entity_poly.type
_entity_poly.pdbx_seq_one_letter_code
_entity_poly.pdbx_strand_id
1 'polypeptide(L)'
;MCLLSKLSNIVVYIELSNIVVYIELSNIIVYIELSNIIVHIELSNIIVYIELSNIVVYIELSNIIVYIELSNIIVHIELSNIIVHIELSNIIVYIELSNIVVYIELSI
;
A
#
# COMPACT_ATOMS: atom_id res chain seq x y z
N MET A 1 -7.32 -18.15 -5.02
CA MET A 1 -8.42 -17.69 -4.14
C MET A 1 -8.55 -16.17 -4.28
N CYS A 2 -9.69 -15.56 -3.96
CA CYS A 2 -9.86 -14.11 -4.04
C CYS A 2 -10.45 -13.61 -2.72
N LEU A 3 -9.89 -12.56 -2.13
CA LEU A 3 -10.35 -11.96 -0.87
C LEU A 3 -10.84 -10.53 -1.12
N LEU A 4 -12.02 -10.20 -0.58
CA LEU A 4 -12.60 -8.86 -0.61
C LEU A 4 -12.90 -8.41 0.82
N SER A 5 -12.40 -7.25 1.23
CA SER A 5 -12.60 -6.72 2.58
C SER A 5 -12.94 -5.23 2.56
N LYS A 6 -13.92 -4.84 3.40
CA LYS A 6 -14.32 -3.44 3.62
C LYS A 6 -14.47 -3.19 5.12
N LEU A 7 -13.68 -2.27 5.68
CA LEU A 7 -13.67 -2.00 7.12
C LEU A 7 -13.67 -0.48 7.41
N SER A 8 -14.21 -0.09 8.57
CA SER A 8 -14.22 1.30 9.04
C SER A 8 -14.05 1.42 10.57
N ASN A 9 -13.39 2.48 11.04
CA ASN A 9 -13.28 2.88 12.46
C ASN A 9 -12.69 1.84 13.44
N ILE A 10 -11.64 1.13 13.03
CA ILE A 10 -10.99 0.07 13.81
C ILE A 10 -9.46 0.09 13.66
N VAL A 11 -8.77 -0.91 14.23
CA VAL A 11 -7.37 -1.24 13.93
C VAL A 11 -7.35 -2.60 13.25
N VAL A 12 -6.55 -2.76 12.19
CA VAL A 12 -6.56 -3.96 11.35
C VAL A 12 -5.13 -4.47 11.10
N TYR A 13 -4.97 -5.80 11.20
CA TYR A 13 -3.77 -6.53 10.80
C TYR A 13 -4.14 -7.52 9.70
N ILE A 14 -3.43 -7.47 8.58
CA ILE A 14 -3.67 -8.33 7.41
C ILE A 14 -2.35 -9.00 7.04
N GLU A 15 -2.35 -10.33 7.02
CA GLU A 15 -1.25 -11.16 6.51
C GLU A 15 -1.82 -12.14 5.49
N LEU A 16 -1.33 -12.10 4.25
CA LEU A 16 -1.81 -13.00 3.18
C LEU A 16 -0.66 -13.47 2.30
N SER A 17 -0.82 -14.67 1.72
CA SER A 17 0.10 -15.23 0.71
C SER A 17 -0.64 -15.90 -0.45
N ASN A 18 -0.06 -15.85 -1.66
CA ASN A 18 -0.49 -16.63 -2.85
C ASN A 18 -1.97 -16.47 -3.25
N ILE A 19 -2.46 -15.23 -3.35
CA ILE A 19 -3.87 -14.91 -3.56
C ILE A 19 -4.05 -13.65 -4.45
N VAL A 20 -5.28 -13.29 -4.79
CA VAL A 20 -5.66 -11.98 -5.34
C VAL A 20 -6.53 -11.26 -4.30
N VAL A 21 -6.26 -9.97 -4.04
CA VAL A 21 -6.87 -9.24 -2.91
C VAL A 21 -7.38 -7.87 -3.33
N TYR A 22 -8.58 -7.52 -2.83
CA TYR A 22 -9.14 -6.17 -2.88
C TYR A 22 -9.44 -5.69 -1.46
N ILE A 23 -8.87 -4.54 -1.08
CA ILE A 23 -8.97 -3.96 0.26
C ILE A 23 -9.50 -2.53 0.14
N GLU A 24 -10.60 -2.23 0.82
CA GLU A 24 -11.13 -0.88 0.99
C GLU A 24 -11.22 -0.55 2.49
N LEU A 25 -10.48 0.45 2.96
CA LEU A 25 -10.48 0.85 4.37
C LEU A 25 -10.71 2.35 4.50
N SER A 26 -11.36 2.76 5.61
CA SER A 26 -11.58 4.18 5.93
C SER A 26 -11.47 4.46 7.43
N ASN A 27 -10.82 5.56 7.81
CA ASN A 27 -10.70 6.05 9.20
C ASN A 27 -10.11 5.01 10.18
N ILE A 28 -8.97 4.41 9.85
CA ILE A 28 -8.39 3.24 10.55
C ILE A 28 -6.88 3.44 10.81
N ILE A 29 -6.26 2.58 11.63
CA ILE A 29 -4.81 2.31 11.62
C ILE A 29 -4.59 0.88 11.11
N VAL A 30 -3.71 0.69 10.12
CA VAL A 30 -3.55 -0.60 9.42
C VAL A 30 -2.09 -1.04 9.36
N TYR A 31 -1.87 -2.34 9.56
CA TYR A 31 -0.63 -3.05 9.22
C TYR A 31 -0.95 -4.14 8.19
N ILE A 32 -0.24 -4.13 7.06
CA ILE A 32 -0.45 -5.05 5.93
C ILE A 32 0.89 -5.71 5.58
N GLU A 33 0.92 -7.03 5.58
CA GLU A 33 2.02 -7.85 5.06
C GLU A 33 1.48 -8.80 3.98
N LEU A 34 2.02 -8.71 2.76
CA LEU A 34 1.58 -9.55 1.65
C LEU A 34 2.78 -10.12 0.89
N SER A 35 2.65 -11.38 0.46
CA SER A 35 3.68 -12.05 -0.36
C SER A 35 3.09 -12.83 -1.55
N ASN A 36 3.72 -12.71 -2.73
CA ASN A 36 3.37 -13.47 -3.94
C ASN A 36 1.89 -13.34 -4.37
N ILE A 37 1.41 -12.10 -4.51
CA ILE A 37 -0.01 -11.74 -4.67
C ILE A 37 -0.20 -10.70 -5.80
N ILE A 38 -1.43 -10.55 -6.28
CA ILE A 38 -1.88 -9.34 -7.00
C ILE A 38 -2.87 -8.57 -6.10
N VAL A 39 -2.63 -7.28 -5.88
CA VAL A 39 -3.36 -6.47 -4.89
C VAL A 39 -3.92 -5.19 -5.50
N HIS A 40 -5.16 -4.85 -5.11
CA HIS A 40 -5.72 -3.51 -5.23
C HIS A 40 -6.10 -3.00 -3.83
N ILE A 41 -5.61 -1.81 -3.47
CA ILE A 41 -5.84 -1.19 -2.16
C ILE A 41 -6.38 0.23 -2.35
N GLU A 42 -7.50 0.54 -1.70
CA GLU A 42 -8.06 1.89 -1.58
C GLU A 42 -8.16 2.26 -0.11
N LEU A 43 -7.49 3.34 0.31
CA LEU A 43 -7.46 3.80 1.69
C LEU A 43 -7.82 5.29 1.77
N SER A 44 -8.60 5.68 2.77
CA SER A 44 -8.96 7.09 3.04
C SER A 44 -8.91 7.47 4.52
N ASN A 45 -8.21 8.56 4.85
CA ASN A 45 -8.04 9.09 6.20
C ASN A 45 -7.43 8.07 7.20
N ILE A 46 -6.24 7.54 6.90
CA ILE A 46 -5.64 6.38 7.62
C ILE A 46 -4.19 6.66 8.02
N ILE A 47 -3.66 5.89 8.97
CA ILE A 47 -2.21 5.69 9.15
C ILE A 47 -1.88 4.23 8.81
N VAL A 48 -0.90 4.02 7.92
CA VAL A 48 -0.68 2.71 7.28
C VAL A 48 0.79 2.34 7.28
N TYR A 49 1.06 1.07 7.61
CA TYR A 49 2.34 0.40 7.38
C TYR A 49 2.12 -0.78 6.43
N ILE A 50 2.90 -0.83 5.36
CA ILE A 50 2.76 -1.82 4.29
C ILE A 50 4.12 -2.47 4.01
N GLU A 51 4.18 -3.79 4.07
CA GLU A 51 5.30 -4.59 3.58
C GLU A 51 4.81 -5.54 2.48
N LEU A 52 5.40 -5.43 1.28
CA LEU A 52 5.05 -6.27 0.14
C LEU A 52 6.31 -6.91 -0.46
N SER A 53 6.19 -8.18 -0.86
CA SER A 53 7.25 -8.91 -1.56
C SER A 53 6.75 -9.73 -2.74
N ASN A 54 7.38 -9.61 -3.90
CA ASN A 54 7.08 -10.34 -5.14
C ASN A 54 5.62 -10.17 -5.62
N ILE A 55 5.16 -8.92 -5.80
CA ILE A 55 3.74 -8.59 -6.01
C ILE A 55 3.54 -7.69 -7.24
N VAL A 56 2.30 -7.64 -7.75
CA VAL A 56 1.80 -6.52 -8.57
C VAL A 56 0.73 -5.76 -7.79
N VAL A 57 0.90 -4.45 -7.64
CA VAL A 57 0.05 -3.61 -6.76
C VAL A 57 -0.51 -2.40 -7.48
N TYR A 58 -1.77 -2.09 -7.20
CA TYR A 58 -2.39 -0.79 -7.45
C TYR A 58 -2.85 -0.21 -6.11
N ILE A 59 -2.43 1.02 -5.80
CA ILE A 59 -2.75 1.69 -4.54
C ILE A 59 -3.33 3.08 -4.82
N GLU A 60 -4.49 3.37 -4.24
CA GLU A 60 -5.05 4.71 -4.16
C GLU A 60 -5.18 5.14 -2.71
N LEU A 61 -4.54 6.25 -2.35
CA LEU A 61 -4.50 6.76 -0.98
C LEU A 61 -4.93 8.24 -0.96
N SER A 62 -5.74 8.61 0.03
CA SER A 62 -6.19 10.00 0.24
C SER A 62 -6.18 10.43 1.71
N ASN A 63 -5.50 11.54 2.03
CA ASN A 63 -5.34 12.10 3.39
C ASN A 63 -4.69 11.13 4.38
N ILE A 64 -3.48 10.64 4.10
CA ILE A 64 -2.86 9.51 4.83
C ILE A 64 -1.44 9.83 5.30
N ILE A 65 -0.97 9.10 6.32
CA ILE A 65 0.47 8.94 6.62
C ILE A 65 0.84 7.48 6.35
N VAL A 66 1.86 7.26 5.51
CA VAL A 66 2.19 5.93 4.99
C VAL A 66 3.68 5.61 5.12
N TYR A 67 3.97 4.40 5.55
CA TYR A 67 5.28 3.77 5.43
C TYR A 67 5.15 2.51 4.58
N ILE A 68 5.97 2.40 3.54
CA ILE A 68 5.91 1.31 2.57
C ILE A 68 7.31 0.72 2.36
N GLU A 69 7.42 -0.60 2.48
CA GLU A 69 8.59 -1.36 2.06
C GLU A 69 8.20 -2.33 0.93
N LEU A 70 8.90 -2.26 -0.20
CA LEU A 70 8.58 -3.02 -1.41
C LEU A 70 9.83 -3.70 -1.99
N SER A 71 9.74 -5.02 -2.19
CA SER A 71 10.82 -5.80 -2.83
C SER A 71 10.32 -6.65 -4.01
N ASN A 72 10.96 -6.52 -5.17
CA ASN A 72 10.63 -7.25 -6.42
C ASN A 72 9.18 -7.02 -6.90
N ILE A 73 8.78 -5.76 -7.10
CA ILE A 73 7.35 -5.39 -7.31
C ILE A 73 7.17 -4.49 -8.54
N ILE A 74 6.01 -4.64 -9.19
CA ILE A 74 5.47 -3.64 -10.11
C ILE A 74 4.33 -2.89 -9.41
N VAL A 75 4.44 -1.56 -9.28
CA VAL A 75 3.48 -0.75 -8.53
C VAL A 75 2.97 0.43 -9.34
N HIS A 76 1.65 0.66 -9.24
CA HIS A 76 1.00 1.92 -9.59
C HIS A 76 0.42 2.55 -8.31
N ILE A 77 0.76 3.81 -8.05
CA ILE A 77 0.33 4.54 -6.85
C ILE A 77 -0.29 5.88 -7.25
N GLU A 78 -1.47 6.18 -6.72
CA GLU A 78 -2.07 7.52 -6.74
C GLU A 78 -2.20 8.03 -5.30
N LEU A 79 -1.64 9.21 -5.04
CA LEU A 79 -1.55 9.80 -3.70
C LEU A 79 -2.06 11.24 -3.69
N SER A 80 -2.95 11.56 -2.75
CA SER A 80 -3.48 12.92 -2.54
C SER A 80 -3.46 13.34 -1.07
N ASN A 81 -2.81 14.47 -0.76
CA ASN A 81 -2.66 15.03 0.60
C ASN A 81 -1.97 14.06 1.59
N ILE A 82 -0.74 13.62 1.29
CA ILE A 82 -0.08 12.50 2.01
C ILE A 82 1.36 12.82 2.43
N ILE A 83 1.77 12.26 3.57
CA ILE A 83 3.19 12.11 3.94
C ILE A 83 3.58 10.64 3.76
N VAL A 84 4.59 10.37 2.93
CA VAL A 84 5.01 9.00 2.59
C VAL A 84 6.51 8.79 2.79
N HIS A 85 6.86 7.67 3.41
CA HIS A 85 8.19 7.08 3.38
C HIS A 85 8.15 5.77 2.62
N ILE A 86 9.02 5.61 1.62
CA ILE A 86 9.08 4.42 0.77
C ILE A 86 10.51 3.89 0.71
N GLU A 87 10.69 2.61 1.01
CA GLU A 87 11.90 1.85 0.72
C GLU A 87 11.63 0.84 -0.39
N LEU A 88 12.52 0.81 -1.37
CA LEU A 88 12.28 0.17 -2.65
C LEU A 88 13.51 -0.62 -3.12
N SER A 89 13.34 -1.92 -3.42
CA SER A 89 14.37 -2.74 -4.05
C SER A 89 13.87 -3.56 -5.23
N ASN A 90 14.57 -3.51 -6.37
CA ASN A 90 14.26 -4.27 -7.59
C ASN A 90 12.81 -4.06 -8.10
N ILE A 91 12.43 -2.80 -8.33
CA ILE A 91 11.04 -2.39 -8.58
C ILE A 91 10.85 -1.58 -9.87
N ILE A 92 9.63 -1.64 -10.42
CA ILE A 92 9.12 -0.70 -11.42
C ILE A 92 7.92 0.04 -10.80
N VAL A 93 7.98 1.37 -10.74
CA VAL A 93 6.94 2.18 -10.10
C VAL A 93 6.47 3.32 -10.98
N TYR A 94 5.14 3.49 -11.03
CA TYR A 94 4.47 4.66 -11.58
C TYR A 94 3.71 5.37 -10.45
N ILE A 95 3.94 6.67 -10.28
CA ILE A 95 3.35 7.45 -9.20
C ILE A 95 2.69 8.72 -9.74
N GLU A 96 1.44 8.95 -9.34
CA GLU A 96 0.76 10.22 -9.47
C GLU A 96 0.55 10.84 -8.08
N LEU A 97 0.85 12.14 -7.97
CA LEU A 97 1.09 12.81 -6.69
C LEU A 97 0.44 14.21 -6.67
N SER A 98 -0.34 14.50 -5.64
CA SER A 98 -0.93 15.83 -5.42
C SER A 98 -0.86 16.25 -3.95
N ASN A 99 -0.26 17.42 -3.66
CA ASN A 99 -0.08 17.98 -2.31
C ASN A 99 0.59 17.02 -1.32
N ILE A 100 1.83 16.62 -1.59
CA ILE A 100 2.51 15.54 -0.86
C ILE A 100 3.91 15.92 -0.38
N VAL A 101 4.36 15.21 0.66
CA VAL A 101 5.77 15.12 1.05
C VAL A 101 6.19 13.66 0.95
N VAL A 102 7.23 13.37 0.15
CA VAL A 102 7.69 12.01 -0.13
C VAL A 102 9.18 11.88 0.16
N TYR A 103 9.54 10.84 0.91
CA TYR A 103 10.90 10.36 1.10
C TYR A 103 11.01 8.97 0.46
N ILE A 104 11.93 8.83 -0.50
CA ILE A 104 12.17 7.57 -1.20
C ILE A 104 13.64 7.17 -1.02
N GLU A 105 13.85 5.94 -0.57
CA GLU A 105 15.13 5.25 -0.63
C GLU A 105 15.05 4.13 -1.66
N LEU A 106 15.97 4.16 -2.64
CA LEU A 106 16.11 3.12 -3.66
C LEU A 106 17.40 2.35 -3.42
N SER A 107 17.27 1.06 -3.10
CA SER A 107 18.37 0.11 -3.05
C SER A 107 18.34 -0.76 -4.31
N ILE A 108 19.17 -0.38 -5.29
CA ILE A 108 19.35 -1.10 -6.56
C ILE A 108 20.30 -2.28 -6.36
#